data_AF-A0A7Y5MUJ8-F1
#
_entry.id   AF-A0A7Y5MUJ8-F1
#
_cell.length_a   1.000
_cell.length_b   1.000
_cell.length_c   1.000
_cell.angle_alpha   90.00
_cell.angle_beta   90.00
_cell.angle_gamma   90.00
#
_symmetry.space_group_name_H-M   'P 1'
#
loop_
_entity.id
_entity.type
_entity.pdbx_description
1 polymer ?
#
loop_
_entity_poly.entity_id
_entity_poly.type
_entity_poly.pdbx_seq_one_letter_code
_entity_poly.pdbx_strand_id
1 'polypeptide(L)'
;MNRLKLLLRSLAYQRYSHCAVMCGVAVGCTVLTGALLVGDSMDYTLRWVAHKRLGGVESVLLAQNRYFRQSLADDLNRKASLTAAPVLQLNGSITGMKENLRANQIKVLGVDSAYWSFAGKPPAAFQGVAVNRKLAEKLKISPGDEVILRVEKTSLLPRDAPLSTIEDLSVAHRAKVIEIISDESLGSFSLEASQVLPANVFIPIEKLQELVNLQGQANLMLLRENLPKPADSKSLFSRIRECLQLADYGLELHTLSNRKELELRTRRIFLDPPVLEAARKTGQPLTQILTYFVNEIRKGDHSAPYSIVASMDPIPGGIEPPLSRDEILLNQWLADDLGAQAGDS
;
A
#
# COMPACT_ATOMS: atom_id res chain seq x y z
N MET A 1 -19.94 -16.16 -78.00
CA MET A 1 -19.27 -16.99 -76.96
C MET A 1 -19.25 -16.19 -75.66
N ASN A 2 -19.96 -16.63 -74.62
CA ASN A 2 -20.20 -15.81 -73.42
C ASN A 2 -18.99 -15.89 -72.47
N ARG A 3 -18.46 -14.77 -71.98
CA ARG A 3 -17.20 -14.71 -71.19
C ARG A 3 -17.22 -15.65 -69.97
N LEU A 4 -18.38 -15.81 -69.35
CA LEU A 4 -18.65 -16.76 -68.25
C LEU A 4 -18.42 -18.24 -68.62
N LYS A 5 -18.79 -18.66 -69.84
CA LYS A 5 -18.55 -20.05 -70.31
C LYS A 5 -17.06 -20.34 -70.50
N LEU A 6 -16.28 -19.32 -70.87
CA LEU A 6 -14.83 -19.46 -71.02
C LEU A 6 -14.14 -19.56 -69.65
N LEU A 7 -14.53 -18.72 -68.69
CA LEU A 7 -14.08 -18.76 -67.30
C LEU A 7 -14.37 -20.12 -66.64
N LEU A 8 -15.59 -20.63 -66.75
CA LEU A 8 -15.99 -21.92 -66.17
C LEU A 8 -15.22 -23.10 -66.80
N ARG A 9 -14.98 -23.08 -68.11
CA ARG A 9 -14.16 -24.11 -68.78
C ARG A 9 -12.69 -24.02 -68.38
N SER A 10 -12.15 -22.82 -68.19
CA SER A 10 -10.78 -22.62 -67.68
C SER A 10 -10.63 -23.16 -66.26
N LEU A 11 -11.62 -22.88 -65.39
CA LEU A 11 -11.69 -23.41 -64.03
C LEU A 11 -11.72 -24.95 -63.99
N ALA A 12 -12.51 -25.56 -64.89
CA ALA A 12 -12.58 -27.01 -65.01
C ALA A 12 -11.28 -27.63 -65.56
N TYR A 13 -10.64 -26.97 -66.53
CA TYR A 13 -9.39 -27.44 -67.14
C TYR A 13 -8.21 -27.42 -66.13
N GLN A 14 -8.09 -26.36 -65.33
CA GLN A 14 -7.05 -26.23 -64.29
C GLN A 14 -7.53 -26.61 -62.88
N ARG A 15 -8.48 -27.56 -62.77
CA ARG A 15 -9.15 -27.92 -61.52
C ARG A 15 -8.22 -28.19 -60.33
N TYR A 16 -7.09 -28.85 -60.53
CA TYR A 16 -6.14 -29.17 -59.45
C TYR A 16 -5.47 -27.93 -58.87
N SER A 17 -5.08 -26.99 -59.74
CA SER A 17 -4.42 -25.75 -59.32
C SER A 17 -5.40 -24.83 -58.57
N HIS A 18 -6.63 -24.68 -59.08
CA HIS A 18 -7.67 -23.93 -58.40
C HIS A 18 -8.11 -24.58 -57.07
N CYS A 19 -8.17 -25.92 -56.98
CA CYS A 19 -8.43 -26.61 -55.72
C CYS A 19 -7.31 -26.36 -54.69
N ALA A 20 -6.04 -26.40 -55.10
CA ALA A 20 -4.92 -26.09 -54.21
C ALA A 20 -4.99 -24.64 -53.66
N VAL A 21 -5.32 -23.67 -54.52
CA VAL A 21 -5.53 -22.27 -54.10
C VAL A 21 -6.72 -22.16 -53.15
N MET A 22 -7.86 -22.79 -53.43
CA MET A 22 -9.01 -22.82 -52.54
C MET A 22 -8.67 -23.41 -51.16
N CYS A 23 -7.93 -24.52 -51.12
CA CYS A 23 -7.47 -25.11 -49.87
C CYS A 23 -6.54 -24.16 -49.10
N GLY A 24 -5.60 -23.50 -49.80
CA GLY A 24 -4.71 -22.51 -49.18
C GLY A 24 -5.48 -21.32 -48.59
N VAL A 25 -6.46 -20.79 -49.33
CA VAL A 25 -7.35 -19.72 -48.85
C VAL A 25 -8.20 -20.19 -47.67
N ALA A 26 -8.74 -21.40 -47.72
CA ALA A 26 -9.54 -21.97 -46.63
C ALA A 26 -8.71 -22.14 -45.35
N VAL A 27 -7.48 -22.67 -45.45
CA VAL A 27 -6.56 -22.78 -44.31
C VAL A 27 -6.18 -21.40 -43.78
N GLY A 28 -5.82 -20.47 -44.66
CA GLY A 28 -5.49 -19.09 -44.26
C GLY A 28 -6.65 -18.40 -43.54
N CYS A 29 -7.88 -18.52 -44.07
CA CYS A 29 -9.08 -17.99 -43.44
C CYS A 29 -9.34 -18.64 -42.07
N THR A 30 -9.17 -19.96 -41.97
CA THR A 30 -9.36 -20.70 -40.70
C THR A 30 -8.34 -20.27 -39.64
N VAL A 31 -7.08 -20.08 -40.01
CA VAL A 31 -6.03 -19.61 -39.11
C VAL A 31 -6.30 -18.17 -38.65
N LEU A 32 -6.67 -17.28 -39.56
CA LEU A 32 -6.97 -15.88 -39.24
C LEU A 32 -8.20 -15.75 -38.33
N THR A 33 -9.28 -16.48 -38.65
CA THR A 33 -10.50 -16.51 -37.83
C THR A 33 -10.23 -17.12 -36.45
N GLY A 34 -9.49 -18.23 -36.37
CA GLY A 34 -9.08 -18.84 -35.11
C GLY A 34 -8.25 -17.88 -34.24
N ALA A 35 -7.27 -17.19 -34.81
CA ALA A 35 -6.45 -16.22 -34.09
C ALA A 35 -7.28 -15.03 -33.56
N LEU A 36 -8.20 -14.50 -34.35
CA LEU A 36 -9.10 -13.42 -33.94
C LEU A 36 -10.02 -13.85 -32.79
N LEU A 37 -10.57 -15.07 -32.84
CA LEU A 37 -11.51 -15.59 -31.84
C LEU A 37 -10.80 -15.86 -30.50
N VAL A 38 -9.58 -16.39 -30.54
CA VAL A 38 -8.75 -16.56 -29.34
C VAL A 38 -8.38 -15.21 -28.74
N GLY A 39 -8.01 -14.23 -29.58
CA GLY A 39 -7.70 -12.87 -29.14
C GLY A 39 -8.88 -12.21 -28.42
N ASP A 40 -10.07 -12.25 -29.02
CA ASP A 40 -11.31 -11.68 -28.44
C ASP A 40 -11.69 -12.39 -27.14
N SER A 41 -11.58 -13.72 -27.09
CA SER A 41 -11.85 -14.50 -25.87
C SER A 41 -10.89 -14.15 -24.74
N MET A 42 -9.59 -13.99 -25.04
CA MET A 42 -8.60 -13.59 -24.03
C MET A 42 -8.82 -12.16 -23.55
N ASP A 43 -9.10 -11.20 -24.45
CA ASP A 43 -9.40 -9.81 -24.10
C ASP A 43 -10.66 -9.73 -23.23
N TYR A 44 -11.73 -10.41 -23.61
CA TYR A 44 -12.94 -10.53 -22.79
C TYR A 44 -12.64 -11.09 -21.40
N THR A 45 -11.89 -12.18 -21.33
CA THR A 45 -11.54 -12.83 -20.06
C THR A 45 -10.71 -11.90 -19.17
N LEU A 46 -9.72 -11.21 -19.73
CA LEU A 46 -8.89 -10.26 -18.98
C LEU A 46 -9.70 -9.08 -18.45
N ARG A 47 -10.59 -8.51 -19.27
CA ARG A 47 -11.49 -7.42 -18.84
C ARG A 47 -12.44 -7.89 -17.74
N TRP A 48 -13.00 -9.09 -17.88
CA TRP A 48 -13.89 -9.66 -16.87
C TRP A 48 -13.19 -9.91 -15.53
N VAL A 49 -11.98 -10.47 -15.56
CA VAL A 49 -11.16 -10.68 -14.35
C VAL A 49 -10.79 -9.35 -13.70
N ALA A 50 -10.39 -8.34 -14.50
CA ALA A 50 -10.09 -7.02 -13.99
C ALA A 50 -11.31 -6.38 -13.31
N HIS A 51 -12.49 -6.47 -13.94
CA HIS A 51 -13.70 -5.89 -13.39
C HIS A 51 -14.13 -6.55 -12.08
N LYS A 52 -14.05 -7.90 -11.97
CA LYS A 52 -14.35 -8.61 -10.72
C LYS A 52 -13.42 -8.25 -9.56
N ARG A 53 -12.14 -7.96 -9.84
CA ARG A 53 -11.17 -7.61 -8.79
C ARG A 53 -11.31 -6.19 -8.27
N LEU A 54 -11.73 -5.28 -9.13
CA LEU A 54 -11.87 -3.87 -8.78
C LEU A 54 -13.29 -3.53 -8.34
N GLY A 55 -14.29 -4.35 -8.71
CA GLY A 55 -15.70 -4.08 -8.40
C GLY A 55 -16.12 -2.70 -8.90
N GLY A 56 -16.70 -1.91 -8.00
CA GLY A 56 -17.05 -0.51 -8.26
C GLY A 56 -15.93 0.51 -8.05
N VAL A 57 -14.69 0.08 -7.83
CA VAL A 57 -13.54 0.98 -7.62
C VAL A 57 -13.06 1.52 -8.96
N GLU A 58 -13.04 2.84 -9.10
CA GLU A 58 -12.59 3.52 -10.33
C GLU A 58 -11.18 4.07 -10.19
N SER A 59 -10.81 4.49 -8.98
CA SER A 59 -9.52 5.06 -8.67
C SER A 59 -9.07 4.65 -7.27
N VAL A 60 -7.75 4.63 -7.06
CA VAL A 60 -7.17 4.32 -5.76
C VAL A 60 -6.11 5.34 -5.40
N LEU A 61 -6.08 5.74 -4.13
CA LEU A 61 -4.97 6.47 -3.56
C LEU A 61 -4.18 5.52 -2.66
N LEU A 62 -2.94 5.26 -3.07
CA LEU A 62 -2.02 4.34 -2.43
C LEU A 62 -0.91 5.11 -1.72
N ALA A 63 -0.87 5.00 -0.40
CA ALA A 63 0.25 5.49 0.38
C ALA A 63 1.30 4.38 0.47
N GLN A 64 2.20 4.34 -0.52
CA GLN A 64 3.19 3.27 -0.71
C GLN A 64 3.88 2.86 0.60
N ASN A 65 4.63 3.78 1.19
CA ASN A 65 5.39 3.55 2.43
C ASN A 65 4.89 4.44 3.57
N ARG A 66 3.63 4.89 3.53
CA ARG A 66 3.06 5.85 4.47
C ARG A 66 1.66 5.43 4.88
N TYR A 67 1.18 6.09 5.93
CA TYR A 67 -0.20 6.02 6.34
C TYR A 67 -0.78 7.42 6.34
N PHE A 68 -2.06 7.52 6.00
CA PHE A 68 -2.87 8.73 6.12
C PHE A 68 -4.00 8.48 7.11
N ARG A 69 -4.72 9.55 7.48
CA ARG A 69 -5.82 9.45 8.43
C ARG A 69 -7.01 8.74 7.78
N GLN A 70 -7.60 7.79 8.49
CA GLN A 70 -8.87 7.16 8.09
C GLN A 70 -9.96 8.21 7.83
N SER A 71 -10.00 9.29 8.62
CA SER A 71 -10.96 10.40 8.49
C SER A 71 -10.86 11.17 7.16
N LEU A 72 -9.78 11.00 6.40
CA LEU A 72 -9.67 11.57 5.05
C LEU A 72 -10.80 11.06 4.14
N ALA A 73 -11.27 9.83 4.35
CA ALA A 73 -12.41 9.30 3.60
C ALA A 73 -13.67 10.17 3.80
N ASP A 74 -13.93 10.59 5.04
CA ASP A 74 -15.09 11.44 5.36
C ASP A 74 -14.96 12.85 4.80
N ASP A 75 -13.73 13.40 4.77
CA ASP A 75 -13.44 14.69 4.14
C ASP A 75 -13.70 14.61 2.62
N LEU A 76 -13.23 13.54 1.95
CA LEU A 76 -13.44 13.32 0.52
C LEU A 76 -14.92 13.09 0.18
N ASN A 77 -15.63 12.32 1.00
CA ASN A 77 -17.06 12.08 0.86
C ASN A 77 -17.86 13.39 0.93
N ARG A 78 -17.50 14.29 1.86
CA ARG A 78 -18.23 15.54 2.09
C ARG A 78 -17.85 16.67 1.15
N LYS A 79 -16.54 16.85 0.87
CA LYS A 79 -16.02 18.04 0.17
C LYS A 79 -15.71 17.78 -1.30
N ALA A 80 -15.31 16.56 -1.66
CA ALA A 80 -14.83 16.25 -3.01
C ALA A 80 -15.87 15.52 -3.89
N SER A 81 -17.10 15.32 -3.40
CA SER A 81 -18.17 14.55 -4.08
C SER A 81 -17.70 13.18 -4.57
N LEU A 82 -16.87 12.53 -3.76
CA LEU A 82 -16.35 11.18 -4.01
C LEU A 82 -17.10 10.19 -3.14
N THR A 83 -17.25 8.95 -3.59
CA THR A 83 -17.40 7.83 -2.65
C THR A 83 -15.99 7.37 -2.29
N ALA A 84 -15.64 7.40 -1.02
CA ALA A 84 -14.33 7.06 -0.50
C ALA A 84 -14.44 6.01 0.61
N ALA A 85 -13.61 4.96 0.54
CA ALA A 85 -13.47 3.94 1.58
C ALA A 85 -12.00 3.77 2.00
N PRO A 86 -11.69 3.96 3.29
CA PRO A 86 -10.35 3.73 3.80
C PRO A 86 -10.12 2.23 4.02
N VAL A 87 -8.92 1.76 3.66
CA VAL A 87 -8.49 0.38 3.84
C VAL A 87 -7.10 0.37 4.45
N LEU A 88 -6.94 -0.39 5.53
CA LEU A 88 -5.63 -0.73 6.06
C LEU A 88 -5.21 -2.08 5.48
N GLN A 89 -4.33 -2.05 4.48
CA GLN A 89 -3.82 -3.23 3.81
C GLN A 89 -2.46 -3.62 4.36
N LEU A 90 -2.38 -4.81 4.97
CA LEU A 90 -1.15 -5.40 5.51
C LEU A 90 -0.92 -6.79 4.92
N ASN A 91 0.28 -7.33 5.12
CA ASN A 91 0.57 -8.72 4.78
C ASN A 91 0.45 -9.61 6.04
N GLY A 92 0.22 -10.90 5.83
CA GLY A 92 0.17 -11.84 6.93
C GLY A 92 0.20 -13.30 6.52
N SER A 93 -0.12 -14.15 7.51
CA SER A 93 -0.40 -15.57 7.32
C SER A 93 -1.60 -15.98 8.17
N ILE A 94 -2.32 -17.02 7.75
CA ILE A 94 -3.48 -17.53 8.46
C ILE A 94 -3.37 -19.05 8.59
N THR A 95 -3.74 -19.57 9.75
CA THR A 95 -3.75 -21.00 10.05
C THR A 95 -5.14 -21.41 10.52
N GLY A 96 -5.75 -22.42 9.89
CA GLY A 96 -7.03 -22.98 10.31
C GLY A 96 -6.85 -24.03 11.40
N MET A 97 -7.64 -23.96 12.47
CA MET A 97 -7.43 -24.82 13.65
C MET A 97 -7.92 -26.27 13.44
N LYS A 98 -8.82 -26.51 12.50
CA LYS A 98 -9.45 -27.83 12.26
C LYS A 98 -8.49 -28.86 11.67
N GLU A 99 -7.86 -28.53 10.55
CA GLU A 99 -6.89 -29.41 9.86
C GLU A 99 -5.44 -28.92 10.00
N ASN A 100 -5.19 -27.87 10.81
CA ASN A 100 -3.89 -27.20 10.95
C ASN A 100 -3.27 -26.76 9.61
N LEU A 101 -4.11 -26.51 8.60
CA LEU A 101 -3.68 -26.02 7.29
C LEU A 101 -3.31 -24.54 7.39
N ARG A 102 -2.29 -24.15 6.63
CA ARG A 102 -1.73 -22.79 6.66
C ARG A 102 -1.66 -22.17 5.28
N ALA A 103 -1.95 -20.87 5.22
CA ALA A 103 -1.70 -20.03 4.07
C ALA A 103 -0.77 -18.88 4.47
N ASN A 104 0.33 -18.73 3.74
CA ASN A 104 1.28 -17.62 3.88
C ASN A 104 1.05 -16.59 2.76
N GLN A 105 1.65 -15.40 2.91
CA GLN A 105 1.58 -14.32 1.92
C GLN A 105 0.14 -13.93 1.57
N ILE A 106 -0.70 -13.82 2.60
CA ILE A 106 -2.07 -13.32 2.45
C ILE A 106 -2.08 -11.80 2.57
N LYS A 107 -3.08 -11.16 1.97
CA LYS A 107 -3.41 -9.75 2.25
C LYS A 107 -4.44 -9.71 3.37
N VAL A 108 -4.16 -8.92 4.38
CA VAL A 108 -5.06 -8.64 5.50
C VAL A 108 -5.61 -7.24 5.27
N LEU A 109 -6.92 -7.15 5.04
CA LEU A 109 -7.64 -5.94 4.72
C LEU A 109 -8.48 -5.53 5.92
N GLY A 110 -8.06 -4.47 6.59
CA GLY A 110 -8.85 -3.73 7.57
C GLY A 110 -9.85 -2.87 6.82
N VAL A 111 -11.13 -3.20 6.92
CA VAL A 111 -12.21 -2.53 6.18
C VAL A 111 -13.34 -2.08 7.11
N ASP A 112 -14.05 -1.03 6.69
CA ASP A 112 -15.24 -0.50 7.37
C ASP A 112 -16.51 -0.69 6.52
N SER A 113 -17.62 -0.08 6.94
CA SER A 113 -18.87 -0.11 6.17
C SER A 113 -18.75 0.53 4.78
N ALA A 114 -17.86 1.52 4.61
CA ALA A 114 -17.71 2.23 3.33
C ALA A 114 -17.12 1.32 2.26
N TYR A 115 -16.21 0.41 2.62
CA TYR A 115 -15.67 -0.60 1.70
C TYR A 115 -16.78 -1.39 1.02
N TRP A 116 -17.79 -1.81 1.78
CA TRP A 116 -18.87 -2.62 1.25
C TRP A 116 -19.75 -1.88 0.24
N SER A 117 -19.76 -0.54 0.23
CA SER A 117 -20.45 0.24 -0.81
C SER A 117 -19.84 0.07 -2.23
N PHE A 118 -18.62 -0.46 -2.32
CA PHE A 118 -17.94 -0.86 -3.56
C PHE A 118 -18.13 -2.34 -3.90
N ALA A 119 -18.48 -3.14 -2.90
CA ALA A 119 -18.57 -4.60 -2.93
C ALA A 119 -20.01 -5.14 -2.88
N GLY A 120 -21.01 -4.27 -2.70
CA GLY A 120 -22.41 -4.64 -2.55
C GLY A 120 -22.85 -4.73 -1.09
N LYS A 121 -23.28 -5.91 -0.64
CA LYS A 121 -23.89 -6.08 0.69
C LYS A 121 -22.82 -6.37 1.75
N PRO A 122 -22.77 -5.61 2.86
CA PRO A 122 -21.87 -5.91 3.97
C PRO A 122 -22.26 -7.22 4.68
N PRO A 123 -21.29 -7.93 5.28
CA PRO A 123 -21.56 -9.02 6.21
C PRO A 123 -22.40 -8.53 7.40
N ALA A 124 -23.38 -9.33 7.84
CA ALA A 124 -24.41 -8.90 8.80
C ALA A 124 -23.86 -8.53 10.20
N ALA A 125 -22.74 -9.14 10.62
CA ALA A 125 -22.05 -8.83 11.86
C ALA A 125 -20.55 -8.96 11.65
N PHE A 126 -19.90 -7.86 11.24
CA PHE A 126 -18.47 -7.81 11.01
C PHE A 126 -17.70 -7.67 12.33
N GLN A 127 -17.79 -8.67 13.21
CA GLN A 127 -17.09 -8.71 14.52
C GLN A 127 -16.02 -9.82 14.58
N GLY A 128 -15.75 -10.49 13.47
CA GLY A 128 -14.73 -11.52 13.35
C GLY A 128 -13.91 -11.33 12.09
N VAL A 129 -13.46 -12.46 11.51
CA VAL A 129 -12.67 -12.45 10.29
C VAL A 129 -13.50 -13.04 9.15
N ALA A 130 -13.54 -12.38 8.00
CA ALA A 130 -14.05 -12.98 6.78
C ALA A 130 -12.87 -13.37 5.87
N VAL A 131 -13.04 -14.41 5.06
CA VAL A 131 -12.01 -14.86 4.12
C VAL A 131 -12.58 -14.94 2.73
N ASN A 132 -11.76 -14.80 1.70
CA ASN A 132 -12.25 -15.04 0.35
C ASN A 132 -12.35 -16.54 0.02
N ARG A 133 -13.07 -16.87 -1.06
CA ARG A 133 -13.29 -18.25 -1.52
C ARG A 133 -11.99 -19.05 -1.66
N LYS A 134 -10.94 -18.45 -2.24
CA LYS A 134 -9.63 -19.09 -2.41
C LYS A 134 -9.02 -19.55 -1.07
N LEU A 135 -9.09 -18.72 -0.03
CA LEU A 135 -8.57 -19.08 1.28
C LEU A 135 -9.44 -20.11 1.98
N ALA A 136 -10.76 -20.00 1.87
CA ALA A 136 -11.69 -20.97 2.43
C ALA A 136 -11.43 -22.38 1.87
N GLU A 137 -11.29 -22.51 0.56
CA GLU A 137 -10.98 -23.79 -0.11
C GLU A 137 -9.61 -24.33 0.28
N LYS A 138 -8.57 -23.48 0.28
CA LYS A 138 -7.21 -23.87 0.62
C LYS A 138 -7.08 -24.38 2.06
N LEU A 139 -7.79 -23.75 2.99
CA LEU A 139 -7.75 -24.09 4.41
C LEU A 139 -8.85 -25.08 4.82
N LYS A 140 -9.78 -25.39 3.90
CA LYS A 140 -10.99 -26.19 4.13
C LYS A 140 -11.79 -25.71 5.35
N ILE A 141 -11.96 -24.40 5.46
CA ILE A 141 -12.68 -23.74 6.55
C ILE A 141 -14.04 -23.24 6.09
N SER A 142 -15.00 -23.24 7.01
CA SER A 142 -16.36 -22.72 6.84
C SER A 142 -16.65 -21.62 7.87
N PRO A 143 -17.71 -20.81 7.66
CA PRO A 143 -18.20 -19.91 8.70
C PRO A 143 -18.44 -20.65 10.02
N GLY A 144 -17.93 -20.11 11.12
CA GLY A 144 -17.92 -20.69 12.46
C GLY A 144 -16.58 -21.27 12.89
N ASP A 145 -15.70 -21.64 11.95
CA ASP A 145 -14.40 -22.23 12.27
C ASP A 145 -13.42 -21.23 12.90
N GLU A 146 -12.53 -21.72 13.76
CA GLU A 146 -11.49 -20.92 14.38
C GLU A 146 -10.21 -20.87 13.53
N VAL A 147 -9.63 -19.67 13.46
CA VAL A 147 -8.38 -19.39 12.73
C VAL A 147 -7.43 -18.58 13.60
N ILE A 148 -6.13 -18.74 13.37
CA ILE A 148 -5.09 -17.86 13.89
C ILE A 148 -4.58 -17.02 12.73
N LEU A 149 -4.89 -15.73 12.76
CA LEU A 149 -4.40 -14.72 11.84
C LEU A 149 -3.12 -14.10 12.42
N ARG A 150 -2.01 -14.17 11.69
CA ARG A 150 -0.76 -13.49 12.04
C ARG A 150 -0.52 -12.35 11.07
N VAL A 151 -0.50 -11.13 11.57
CA VAL A 151 -0.35 -9.89 10.79
C VAL A 151 1.06 -9.34 11.00
N GLU A 152 1.73 -8.95 9.91
CA GLU A 152 3.03 -8.31 9.98
C GLU A 152 2.89 -6.88 10.53
N LYS A 153 3.70 -6.52 11.54
CA LYS A 153 3.85 -5.13 11.99
C LYS A 153 4.83 -4.44 11.06
N THR A 154 4.54 -3.19 10.70
CA THR A 154 5.50 -2.35 9.99
C THR A 154 6.52 -1.82 10.99
N SER A 155 7.64 -2.54 11.15
CA SER A 155 8.76 -2.08 11.98
C SER A 155 9.33 -0.77 11.44
N LEU A 156 9.50 0.22 12.30
CA LEU A 156 10.25 1.45 11.99
C LEU A 156 11.75 1.19 11.95
N LEU A 157 12.24 0.10 12.55
CA LEU A 157 13.65 -0.25 12.59
C LEU A 157 14.03 -1.11 11.38
N PRO A 158 15.14 -0.79 10.69
CA PRO A 158 15.73 -1.67 9.69
C PRO A 158 15.90 -3.09 10.24
N ARG A 159 15.73 -4.10 9.38
CA ARG A 159 15.84 -5.52 9.77
C ARG A 159 17.21 -5.88 10.35
N ASP A 160 18.23 -5.08 10.04
CA ASP A 160 19.62 -5.27 10.47
C ASP A 160 19.98 -4.40 11.69
N ALA A 161 18.99 -3.75 12.33
CA ALA A 161 19.25 -2.93 13.52
C ALA A 161 19.59 -3.84 14.73
N PRO A 162 20.69 -3.55 15.46
CA PRO A 162 21.23 -4.42 16.52
C PRO A 162 20.33 -4.59 17.77
N LEU A 163 19.24 -3.83 17.87
CA LEU A 163 18.21 -3.94 18.93
C LEU A 163 16.87 -4.51 18.42
N SER A 164 16.82 -5.05 17.20
CA SER A 164 15.62 -5.71 16.69
C SER A 164 15.50 -7.13 17.25
N THR A 165 14.66 -7.33 18.27
CA THR A 165 14.21 -8.68 18.64
C THR A 165 13.26 -9.17 17.55
N ILE A 166 13.66 -10.21 16.82
CA ILE A 166 12.90 -10.83 15.72
C ILE A 166 11.47 -11.22 16.15
N GLU A 167 11.25 -11.41 17.45
CA GLU A 167 10.01 -11.85 18.07
C GLU A 167 8.86 -10.83 17.95
N ASP A 168 9.14 -9.54 17.70
CA ASP A 168 8.11 -8.48 17.75
C ASP A 168 7.51 -8.07 16.39
N LEU A 169 7.89 -8.75 15.31
CA LEU A 169 7.58 -8.34 13.92
C LEU A 169 6.16 -8.71 13.44
N SER A 170 5.41 -9.48 14.21
CA SER A 170 4.04 -9.85 13.86
C SER A 170 3.15 -10.08 15.08
N VAL A 171 1.86 -9.81 14.94
CA VAL A 171 0.86 -10.08 15.99
C VAL A 171 -0.02 -11.24 15.57
N ALA A 172 -0.18 -12.21 16.46
CA ALA A 172 -1.15 -13.29 16.30
C ALA A 172 -2.49 -12.91 16.92
N HIS A 173 -3.57 -13.12 16.18
CA HIS A 173 -4.94 -12.86 16.58
C HIS A 173 -5.78 -14.12 16.30
N ARG A 174 -6.36 -14.71 17.35
CA ARG A 174 -7.32 -15.80 17.21
C ARG A 174 -8.70 -15.22 16.95
N ALA A 175 -9.34 -15.67 15.88
CA ALA A 175 -10.65 -15.19 15.47
C ALA A 175 -11.50 -16.34 14.92
N LYS A 176 -12.81 -16.09 14.82
CA LYS A 176 -13.75 -16.97 14.11
C LYS A 176 -14.00 -16.45 12.71
N VAL A 177 -14.11 -17.38 11.76
CA VAL A 177 -14.54 -17.08 10.40
C VAL A 177 -16.03 -16.76 10.44
N ILE A 178 -16.42 -15.54 10.09
CA ILE A 178 -17.83 -15.14 10.10
C ILE A 178 -18.50 -15.36 8.75
N GLU A 179 -17.75 -15.23 7.66
CA GLU A 179 -18.29 -15.29 6.31
C GLU A 179 -17.19 -15.60 5.29
N ILE A 180 -17.59 -16.19 4.17
CA ILE A 180 -16.75 -16.34 2.99
C ILE A 180 -17.19 -15.33 1.94
N ILE A 181 -16.33 -14.38 1.62
CA ILE A 181 -16.62 -13.31 0.66
C ILE A 181 -16.43 -13.85 -0.76
N SER A 182 -17.45 -13.66 -1.60
CA SER A 182 -17.46 -14.04 -3.00
C SER A 182 -16.63 -13.06 -3.85
N ASP A 183 -16.27 -13.48 -5.07
CA ASP A 183 -15.56 -12.62 -6.01
C ASP A 183 -16.43 -11.45 -6.47
N GLU A 184 -17.75 -11.66 -6.56
CA GLU A 184 -18.73 -10.63 -6.91
C GLU A 184 -18.83 -9.56 -5.82
N SER A 185 -18.56 -9.93 -4.56
CA SER A 185 -18.54 -9.03 -3.41
C SER A 185 -17.13 -8.56 -3.05
N LEU A 186 -16.30 -8.34 -4.06
CA LEU A 186 -14.94 -7.80 -3.91
C LEU A 186 -14.01 -8.67 -3.05
N GLY A 187 -14.34 -9.96 -2.84
CA GLY A 187 -13.52 -10.89 -2.06
C GLY A 187 -12.14 -11.13 -2.66
N SER A 188 -12.04 -11.03 -3.98
CA SER A 188 -10.78 -11.15 -4.73
C SER A 188 -10.14 -9.80 -5.06
N PHE A 189 -10.40 -8.77 -4.23
CA PHE A 189 -9.75 -7.47 -4.37
C PHE A 189 -8.23 -7.57 -4.51
N SER A 190 -7.70 -6.98 -5.58
CA SER A 190 -6.26 -6.81 -5.75
C SER A 190 -5.97 -5.70 -6.74
N LEU A 191 -4.93 -4.93 -6.45
CA LEU A 191 -4.36 -3.92 -7.35
C LEU A 191 -3.20 -4.50 -8.19
N GLU A 192 -2.77 -5.72 -7.89
CA GLU A 192 -1.69 -6.40 -8.60
C GLU A 192 -2.20 -6.96 -9.93
N ALA A 193 -1.49 -6.66 -11.02
CA ALA A 193 -1.74 -7.19 -12.36
C ALA A 193 -1.23 -8.65 -12.50
N SER A 194 -1.71 -9.56 -11.64
CA SER A 194 -1.35 -10.98 -11.62
C SER A 194 -2.51 -11.86 -12.06
N GLN A 195 -2.33 -12.97 -12.76
CA GLN A 195 -3.47 -13.88 -13.06
C GLN A 195 -3.87 -14.76 -11.86
N VAL A 196 -3.04 -14.81 -10.82
CA VAL A 196 -3.31 -15.59 -9.61
C VAL A 196 -4.29 -14.84 -8.71
N LEU A 197 -5.41 -15.47 -8.35
CA LEU A 197 -6.37 -14.91 -7.40
C LEU A 197 -5.69 -14.57 -6.07
N PRO A 198 -5.89 -13.38 -5.49
CA PRO A 198 -5.28 -13.03 -4.21
C PRO A 198 -5.87 -13.87 -3.07
N ALA A 199 -5.12 -14.02 -2.00
CA ALA A 199 -5.60 -14.66 -0.77
C ALA A 199 -5.90 -13.56 0.24
N ASN A 200 -7.18 -13.23 0.43
CA ASN A 200 -7.61 -12.06 1.18
C ASN A 200 -8.36 -12.44 2.45
N VAL A 201 -7.97 -11.79 3.54
CA VAL A 201 -8.64 -11.84 4.83
C VAL A 201 -9.15 -10.46 5.16
N PHE A 202 -10.42 -10.37 5.57
CA PHE A 202 -11.08 -9.14 5.93
C PHE A 202 -11.34 -9.13 7.44
N ILE A 203 -11.03 -8.01 8.08
CA ILE A 203 -11.23 -7.78 9.52
C ILE A 203 -11.68 -6.33 9.71
N PRO A 204 -12.44 -5.97 10.76
CA PRO A 204 -12.76 -4.57 11.05
C PRO A 204 -11.50 -3.73 11.09
N ILE A 205 -11.52 -2.57 10.43
CA ILE A 205 -10.34 -1.69 10.34
C ILE A 205 -9.86 -1.28 11.73
N GLU A 206 -10.78 -0.97 12.65
CA GLU A 206 -10.46 -0.58 14.02
C GLU A 206 -9.72 -1.71 14.76
N LYS A 207 -10.14 -2.97 14.54
CA LYS A 207 -9.49 -4.13 15.16
C LYS A 207 -8.09 -4.36 14.60
N LEU A 208 -7.92 -4.24 13.27
CA LEU A 208 -6.60 -4.37 12.66
C LEU A 208 -5.66 -3.28 13.14
N GLN A 209 -6.13 -2.03 13.19
CA GLN A 209 -5.37 -0.89 13.69
C GLN A 209 -4.92 -1.08 15.14
N GLU A 210 -5.79 -1.60 16.01
CA GLU A 210 -5.45 -1.93 17.39
C GLU A 210 -4.34 -2.99 17.45
N LEU A 211 -4.44 -4.06 16.64
CA LEU A 211 -3.45 -5.14 16.63
C LEU A 211 -2.04 -4.67 16.22
N VAL A 212 -1.93 -3.63 15.39
CA VAL A 212 -0.64 -3.13 14.88
C VAL A 212 -0.26 -1.73 15.37
N ASN A 213 -1.00 -1.16 16.32
CA ASN A 213 -0.80 0.19 16.86
C ASN A 213 -0.82 1.30 15.79
N LEU A 214 -1.76 1.23 14.85
CA LEU A 214 -1.98 2.21 13.78
C LEU A 214 -3.38 2.83 13.87
N GLN A 215 -3.82 3.21 15.07
CA GLN A 215 -5.17 3.75 15.32
C GLN A 215 -5.49 4.93 14.40
N GLY A 216 -6.65 4.88 13.75
CA GLY A 216 -7.13 5.93 12.84
C GLY A 216 -6.29 6.09 11.58
N GLN A 217 -5.46 5.11 11.22
CA GLN A 217 -4.60 5.15 10.03
C GLN A 217 -5.01 4.11 8.98
N ALA A 218 -4.81 4.49 7.72
CA ALA A 218 -5.00 3.64 6.54
C ALA A 218 -3.89 3.92 5.51
N ASN A 219 -3.66 3.00 4.59
CA ASN A 219 -2.64 3.14 3.53
C ASN A 219 -3.20 2.95 2.11
N LEU A 220 -4.46 2.58 1.99
CA LEU A 220 -5.18 2.44 0.73
C LEU A 220 -6.54 3.14 0.84
N MET A 221 -6.86 3.98 -0.14
CA MET A 221 -8.16 4.63 -0.26
C MET A 221 -8.79 4.19 -1.57
N LEU A 222 -9.99 3.62 -1.50
CA LEU A 222 -10.79 3.28 -2.67
C LEU A 222 -11.67 4.47 -3.01
N LEU A 223 -11.73 4.82 -4.29
CA LEU A 223 -12.45 5.99 -4.78
C LEU A 223 -13.35 5.62 -5.96
N ARG A 224 -14.55 6.19 -5.95
CA ARG A 224 -15.49 6.23 -7.09
C ARG A 224 -16.02 7.65 -7.21
N GLU A 225 -16.04 8.17 -8.42
CA GLU A 225 -16.56 9.51 -8.67
C GLU A 225 -18.09 9.48 -8.70
N ASN A 226 -18.73 10.38 -7.95
CA ASN A 226 -20.20 10.52 -7.98
C ASN A 226 -20.64 11.53 -9.04
N LEU A 227 -19.80 11.80 -10.05
CA LEU A 227 -20.04 12.77 -11.11
C LEU A 227 -20.55 12.09 -12.38
N PRO A 228 -21.47 12.74 -13.13
CA PRO A 228 -22.05 12.16 -14.35
C PRO A 228 -21.04 11.96 -15.50
N LYS A 229 -19.86 12.59 -15.41
CA LYS A 229 -18.70 12.28 -16.25
C LYS A 229 -17.48 12.11 -15.35
N PRO A 230 -16.68 11.03 -15.53
CA PRO A 230 -15.42 10.88 -14.82
C PRO A 230 -14.55 12.10 -15.07
N ALA A 231 -13.96 12.64 -14.01
CA ALA A 231 -13.08 13.78 -14.14
C ALA A 231 -11.73 13.30 -14.69
N ASP A 232 -10.96 14.19 -15.31
CA ASP A 232 -9.60 13.82 -15.68
C ASP A 232 -8.76 13.57 -14.42
N SER A 233 -7.71 12.76 -14.51
CA SER A 233 -6.90 12.41 -13.33
C SER A 233 -6.31 13.62 -12.61
N LYS A 234 -6.11 14.74 -13.33
CA LYS A 234 -5.60 15.99 -12.76
C LYS A 234 -6.64 16.69 -11.89
N SER A 235 -7.88 16.82 -12.34
CA SER A 235 -8.94 17.42 -11.53
C SER A 235 -9.33 16.55 -10.34
N LEU A 236 -9.31 15.22 -10.49
CA LEU A 236 -9.46 14.31 -9.35
C LEU A 236 -8.39 14.59 -8.29
N PHE A 237 -7.12 14.68 -8.70
CA PHE A 237 -6.01 14.94 -7.79
C PHE A 237 -6.13 16.32 -7.11
N SER A 238 -6.59 17.37 -7.81
CA SER A 238 -6.78 18.69 -7.19
C SER A 238 -7.85 18.66 -6.09
N ARG A 239 -9.00 18.00 -6.32
CA ARG A 239 -10.05 17.84 -5.29
C ARG A 239 -9.55 17.08 -4.07
N ILE A 240 -8.78 16.01 -4.28
CA ILE A 240 -8.17 15.25 -3.19
C ILE A 240 -7.21 16.14 -2.41
N ARG A 241 -6.36 16.90 -3.11
CA ARG A 241 -5.35 17.77 -2.52
C ARG A 241 -5.95 18.84 -1.61
N GLU A 242 -7.11 19.39 -1.94
CA GLU A 242 -7.84 20.36 -1.10
C GLU A 242 -8.31 19.78 0.24
N CYS A 243 -8.44 18.45 0.33
CA CYS A 243 -8.86 17.76 1.56
C CYS A 243 -7.66 17.28 2.41
N LEU A 244 -6.45 17.24 1.85
CA LEU A 244 -5.27 16.73 2.54
C LEU A 244 -4.80 17.67 3.64
N GLN A 245 -4.40 17.08 4.77
CA GLN A 245 -3.79 17.76 5.90
C GLN A 245 -2.38 17.24 6.15
N LEU A 246 -1.60 17.96 6.97
CA LEU A 246 -0.24 17.55 7.36
C LEU A 246 -0.19 16.13 7.91
N ALA A 247 -1.17 15.75 8.72
CA ALA A 247 -1.28 14.42 9.30
C ALA A 247 -1.45 13.30 8.25
N ASP A 248 -1.98 13.59 7.06
CA ASP A 248 -2.06 12.61 5.95
C ASP A 248 -0.69 12.34 5.31
N TYR A 249 0.27 13.24 5.52
CA TYR A 249 1.67 13.07 5.15
C TYR A 249 2.52 12.50 6.30
N GLY A 250 1.91 12.19 7.45
CA GLY A 250 2.62 11.78 8.66
C GLY A 250 3.37 12.92 9.36
N LEU A 251 2.96 14.16 9.10
CA LEU A 251 3.56 15.37 9.66
C LEU A 251 2.69 15.94 10.79
N GLU A 252 3.35 16.48 11.81
CA GLU A 252 2.71 17.11 12.97
C GLU A 252 3.34 18.48 13.23
N LEU A 253 2.51 19.46 13.57
CA LEU A 253 2.97 20.77 14.04
C LEU A 253 2.66 20.90 15.52
N HIS A 254 3.70 21.14 16.31
CA HIS A 254 3.59 21.37 17.75
C HIS A 254 4.02 22.80 18.07
N THR A 255 3.30 23.48 18.97
CA THR A 255 3.72 24.79 19.48
C THR A 255 4.55 24.57 20.72
N LEU A 256 5.79 25.06 20.74
CA LEU A 256 6.66 24.92 21.89
C LEU A 256 6.14 25.79 23.03
N SER A 257 5.97 25.23 24.24
CA SER A 257 5.39 25.97 25.37
C SER A 257 6.28 27.12 25.85
N ASN A 258 7.60 26.96 25.66
CA ASN A 258 8.62 27.84 26.23
C ASN A 258 9.17 28.85 25.22
N ARG A 259 8.81 28.72 23.93
CA ARG A 259 9.24 29.58 22.83
C ARG A 259 8.06 29.78 21.90
N LYS A 260 7.84 30.99 21.36
CA LYS A 260 6.77 31.25 20.36
C LYS A 260 7.14 30.67 18.98
N GLU A 261 7.58 29.41 18.96
CA GLU A 261 8.12 28.68 17.83
C GLU A 261 7.24 27.46 17.54
N LEU A 262 7.22 27.06 16.27
CA LEU A 262 6.51 25.89 15.79
C LEU A 262 7.52 24.79 15.47
N GLU A 263 7.31 23.61 16.03
CA GLU A 263 8.09 22.40 15.76
C GLU A 263 7.34 21.56 14.70
N LEU A 264 7.94 21.39 13.53
CA LEU A 264 7.46 20.47 12.50
C LEU A 264 8.14 19.10 12.69
N ARG A 265 7.34 18.08 13.02
CA ARG A 265 7.81 16.71 13.26
C ARG A 265 7.21 15.75 12.25
N THR A 266 7.83 14.56 12.16
CA THR A 266 7.34 13.43 11.38
C THR A 266 7.26 12.19 12.26
N ARG A 267 6.30 11.31 11.98
CA ARG A 267 6.23 9.97 12.61
C ARG A 267 7.28 9.00 12.05
N ARG A 268 7.98 9.40 10.98
CA ARG A 268 9.07 8.64 10.37
C ARG A 268 10.39 8.97 11.07
N ILE A 269 11.44 8.21 10.73
CA ILE A 269 12.79 8.49 11.25
C ILE A 269 13.30 9.86 10.77
N PHE A 270 13.02 10.23 9.52
CA PHE A 270 13.50 11.47 8.90
C PHE A 270 12.39 12.23 8.18
N LEU A 271 12.55 13.56 8.13
CA LEU A 271 11.77 14.42 7.25
C LEU A 271 12.27 14.25 5.81
N ASP A 272 11.36 13.99 4.88
CA ASP A 272 11.72 13.82 3.48
C ASP A 272 12.09 15.17 2.84
N PRO A 273 13.05 15.22 1.89
CA PRO A 273 13.50 16.48 1.27
C PRO A 273 12.39 17.40 0.75
N PRO A 274 11.29 16.90 0.11
CA PRO A 274 10.19 17.76 -0.34
C PRO A 274 9.48 18.51 0.81
N VAL A 275 9.46 17.94 2.01
CA VAL A 275 8.87 18.59 3.19
C VAL A 275 9.76 19.75 3.64
N LEU A 276 11.08 19.54 3.65
CA LEU A 276 12.06 20.58 3.96
C LEU A 276 12.01 21.72 2.93
N GLU A 277 11.91 21.40 1.65
CA GLU A 277 11.75 22.42 0.59
C GLU A 277 10.45 23.21 0.76
N ALA A 278 9.35 22.54 1.09
CA ALA A 278 8.07 23.21 1.35
C ALA A 278 8.17 24.14 2.56
N ALA A 279 8.83 23.70 3.63
CA ALA A 279 9.08 24.52 4.81
C ALA A 279 9.95 25.74 4.47
N ARG A 280 11.04 25.59 3.71
CA ARG A 280 11.89 26.72 3.27
C ARG A 280 11.14 27.73 2.41
N LYS A 281 10.23 27.26 1.53
CA LYS A 281 9.41 28.13 0.67
C LYS A 281 8.43 29.02 1.45
N THR A 282 8.18 28.74 2.74
CA THR A 282 7.38 29.63 3.59
C THR A 282 8.08 30.97 3.89
N GLY A 283 9.40 31.04 3.71
CA GLY A 283 10.20 32.23 4.02
C GLY A 283 10.37 32.51 5.52
N GLN A 284 9.90 31.61 6.38
CA GLN A 284 10.10 31.73 7.83
C GLN A 284 11.51 31.26 8.22
N PRO A 285 12.11 31.83 9.28
CA PRO A 285 13.31 31.28 9.88
C PRO A 285 13.10 29.82 10.27
N LEU A 286 14.03 28.95 9.88
CA LEU A 286 13.97 27.52 10.13
C LEU A 286 15.26 27.09 10.83
N THR A 287 15.12 26.45 11.98
CA THR A 287 16.21 25.73 12.64
C THR A 287 16.05 24.25 12.33
N GLN A 288 17.06 23.66 11.71
CA GLN A 288 17.06 22.23 11.44
C GLN A 288 17.70 21.48 12.60
N ILE A 289 17.04 20.41 13.03
CA ILE A 289 17.54 19.47 14.03
C ILE A 289 17.50 18.09 13.41
N LEU A 290 18.62 17.39 13.42
CA LEU A 290 18.73 16.00 13.00
C LEU A 290 19.23 15.18 14.18
N THR A 291 18.42 14.22 14.62
CA THR A 291 18.82 13.25 15.64
C THR A 291 19.04 11.90 14.96
N TYR A 292 20.20 11.30 15.20
CA TYR A 292 20.61 10.06 14.58
C TYR A 292 21.21 9.08 15.59
N PHE A 293 21.05 7.79 15.33
CA PHE A 293 21.64 6.72 16.13
C PHE A 293 23.00 6.33 15.55
N VAL A 294 24.07 6.61 16.27
CA VAL A 294 25.44 6.27 15.87
C VAL A 294 25.86 4.95 16.52
N ASN A 295 26.56 4.11 15.75
CA ASN A 295 26.93 2.77 16.19
C ASN A 295 27.94 2.80 17.35
N GLU A 296 28.88 3.75 17.35
CA GLU A 296 29.94 3.86 18.34
C GLU A 296 30.51 5.27 18.37
N ILE A 297 30.83 5.76 19.57
CA ILE A 297 31.71 6.90 19.82
C ILE A 297 32.95 6.36 20.53
N ARG A 298 34.15 6.65 20.04
CA ARG A 298 35.39 6.03 20.52
C ARG A 298 36.48 7.06 20.75
N LYS A 299 37.24 6.87 21.83
CA LYS A 299 38.49 7.58 22.11
C LYS A 299 39.56 6.57 22.53
N GLY A 300 40.53 6.31 21.65
CA GLY A 300 41.55 5.28 21.87
C GLY A 300 40.93 3.90 22.12
N ASP A 301 41.23 3.31 23.28
CA ASP A 301 40.73 1.99 23.69
C ASP A 301 39.34 2.04 24.36
N HIS A 302 38.84 3.23 24.72
CA HIS A 302 37.49 3.39 25.27
C HIS A 302 36.47 3.62 24.17
N SER A 303 35.31 2.96 24.28
CA SER A 303 34.20 3.21 23.36
C SER A 303 32.84 3.10 24.03
N ALA A 304 31.93 3.95 23.55
CA ALA A 304 30.53 4.00 23.91
C ALA A 304 29.70 3.59 22.69
N PRO A 305 29.28 2.31 22.61
CA PRO A 305 28.44 1.84 21.52
C PRO A 305 27.01 2.41 21.63
N TYR A 306 26.28 2.44 20.52
CA TYR A 306 24.83 2.67 20.47
C TYR A 306 24.38 4.01 21.08
N SER A 307 24.96 5.10 20.59
CA SER A 307 24.66 6.46 21.09
C SER A 307 23.68 7.21 20.19
N ILE A 308 22.98 8.20 20.76
CA ILE A 308 22.15 9.14 19.99
C ILE A 308 22.88 10.47 19.92
N VAL A 309 23.12 10.95 18.70
CA VAL A 309 23.77 12.25 18.43
C VAL A 309 22.76 13.15 17.74
N ALA A 310 22.69 14.40 18.18
CA ALA A 310 21.87 15.42 17.54
C ALA A 310 22.78 16.50 16.94
N SER A 311 22.54 16.87 15.68
CA SER A 311 23.05 18.09 15.07
C SER A 311 21.93 19.12 14.97
N MET A 312 22.29 20.38 15.11
CA MET A 312 21.33 21.49 15.10
C MET A 312 21.97 22.74 14.50
N ASP A 313 21.19 23.51 13.73
CA ASP A 313 21.63 24.83 13.26
C ASP A 313 21.87 25.78 14.45
N PRO A 314 22.82 26.74 14.35
CA PRO A 314 23.04 27.71 15.40
C PRO A 314 21.75 28.47 15.75
N ILE A 315 21.40 28.48 17.04
CA ILE A 315 20.25 29.21 17.56
C ILE A 315 20.69 30.29 18.56
N PRO A 316 20.01 31.45 18.62
CA PRO A 316 20.25 32.45 19.65
C PRO A 316 20.06 31.87 21.06
N GLY A 317 21.06 32.04 21.94
CA GLY A 317 21.02 31.48 23.30
C GLY A 317 21.17 29.95 23.35
N GLY A 318 21.68 29.35 22.26
CA GLY A 318 22.09 27.95 22.21
C GLY A 318 23.52 27.76 22.72
N ILE A 319 24.23 26.80 22.11
CA ILE A 319 25.65 26.58 22.36
C ILE A 319 26.44 27.74 21.74
N GLU A 320 27.14 28.51 22.58
CA GLU A 320 27.98 29.64 22.14
C GLU A 320 29.44 29.45 22.64
N PRO A 321 30.44 29.52 21.76
CA PRO A 321 30.34 29.68 20.30
C PRO A 321 29.70 28.46 19.61
N PRO A 322 29.15 28.62 18.39
CA PRO A 322 28.64 27.48 17.62
C PRO A 322 29.74 26.46 17.35
N LEU A 323 29.40 25.18 17.46
CA LEU A 323 30.31 24.08 17.14
C LEU A 323 30.78 24.16 15.68
N SER A 324 32.07 23.96 15.49
CA SER A 324 32.67 23.75 14.17
C SER A 324 32.23 22.38 13.61
N ARG A 325 32.42 22.17 12.30
CA ARG A 325 32.00 20.94 11.61
C ARG A 325 32.60 19.65 12.18
N ASP A 326 33.78 19.77 12.80
CA ASP A 326 34.56 18.64 13.30
C ASP A 326 34.55 18.57 14.84
N GLU A 327 33.64 19.31 15.48
CA GLU A 327 33.51 19.35 16.93
C GLU A 327 32.23 18.62 17.39
N ILE A 328 32.31 17.98 18.56
CA ILE A 328 31.18 17.33 19.21
C ILE A 328 31.12 17.76 20.68
N LEU A 329 29.91 17.98 21.19
CA LEU A 329 29.69 18.11 22.63
C LEU A 329 29.26 16.78 23.20
N LEU A 330 29.98 16.35 24.23
CA LEU A 330 29.63 15.20 25.03
C LEU A 330 28.95 15.68 26.31
N ASN A 331 27.95 14.95 26.78
CA ASN A 331 27.49 15.14 28.15
C ASN A 331 28.58 14.65 29.12
N GLN A 332 28.52 15.11 30.37
CA GLN A 332 29.56 14.80 31.35
C GLN A 332 29.76 13.29 31.53
N TRP A 333 28.66 12.53 31.55
CA TRP A 333 28.70 11.07 31.72
C TRP A 333 29.49 10.38 30.60
N LEU A 334 29.25 10.74 29.33
CA LEU A 334 29.95 10.17 28.18
C LEU A 334 31.41 10.63 28.13
N ALA A 335 31.69 11.87 28.54
CA ALA A 335 33.05 12.36 28.65
C ALA A 335 33.86 11.57 29.69
N ASP A 336 33.27 11.30 30.86
CA ASP A 336 33.91 10.53 31.92
C ASP A 336 34.15 9.07 31.50
N ASP A 337 33.17 8.44 30.85
CA ASP A 337 33.26 7.05 30.36
C ASP A 337 34.33 6.85 29.29
N LEU A 338 34.49 7.85 28.40
CA LEU A 338 35.53 7.84 27.36
C LEU A 338 36.88 8.37 27.87
N GLY A 339 36.93 9.00 29.04
CA GLY A 339 38.08 9.78 29.51
C GLY A 339 38.40 10.96 28.57
N ALA A 340 37.38 11.60 28.00
CA ALA A 340 37.50 12.72 27.05
C ALA A 340 37.56 14.08 27.75
N GLN A 341 38.35 15.01 27.21
CA GLN A 341 38.47 16.40 27.62
C GLN A 341 38.25 17.34 26.42
N ALA A 342 37.91 18.59 26.70
CA ALA A 342 37.75 19.59 25.66
C ALA A 342 39.06 19.80 24.89
N GLY A 343 38.99 19.69 23.56
CA GLY A 343 40.15 19.81 22.66
C GLY A 343 40.72 18.46 22.19
N ASP A 344 40.21 17.33 22.70
CA ASP A 344 40.56 16.01 22.19
C ASP A 344 39.92 15.74 20.81
N SER A 345 40.59 14.91 19.99
CA SER A 345 40.16 14.53 18.63
C SER A 345 39.80 13.06 18.51
#